data_AF-A0A7C3TTF2-F1
#
_entry.id   AF-A0A7C3TTF2-F1
#
_cell.length_a   1.000
_cell.length_b   1.000
_cell.length_c   1.000
_cell.angle_alpha   90.00
_cell.angle_beta   90.00
_cell.angle_gamma   90.00
#
_symmetry.space_group_name_H-M   'P 1'
#
loop_
_entity.id
_entity.type
_entity.pdbx_description
1 polymer ?
#
loop_
_entity_poly.entity_id
_entity_poly.type
_entity_poly.pdbx_seq_one_letter_code
_entity_poly.pdbx_strand_id
1 'polypeptide(L)'
;APGSILFDNTWEDYVISGDAIRGYTGLTKRGTGTVRFLNSNTYSGPTSVLEGTVEFVAPQNIGPVNVYAGATVVMQSSQRFKSLNIAGGLARFTSGGASVLDLDAITVIDDGVLDLADDAMIVRSGSAAAGRTLSEVEALVAMARNAPGGRWTGPGITSSAAAADPRGLMTLGVMLNDDGTGRPVHEVFRGVDADAGCVLVMYTLAGDADLSGVIDAADYFRIDQGYLSGGRHWRDGDFDYSGAVDADDYYLIDAAFLAQQAGYGKSAAPIPEPSCLLWAAMAGAVAGRRRPRRSGS
;
A
#
# COMPACT_ATOMS: atom_id res chain seq x y z
N ALA A 1 9.72 22.04 21.16
CA ALA A 1 9.81 21.95 19.69
C ALA A 1 9.57 23.32 19.10
N PRO A 2 10.21 23.68 17.97
CA PRO A 2 10.03 25.00 17.35
C PRO A 2 8.58 25.18 16.87
N GLY A 3 8.11 26.43 16.79
CA GLY A 3 6.79 26.72 16.22
C GLY A 3 6.71 26.43 14.71
N SER A 4 7.83 26.61 14.00
CA SER A 4 7.95 26.27 12.59
C SER A 4 9.39 25.91 12.18
N ILE A 5 9.50 25.18 11.07
CA ILE A 5 10.75 24.84 10.39
C ILE A 5 10.57 25.19 8.91
N LEU A 6 11.54 25.90 8.34
CA LEU A 6 11.61 26.19 6.91
C LEU A 6 12.85 25.51 6.34
N PHE A 7 12.65 24.70 5.31
CA PHE A 7 13.70 24.24 4.43
C PHE A 7 13.59 24.99 3.11
N ASP A 8 14.58 25.81 2.81
CA ASP A 8 14.70 26.54 1.56
C ASP A 8 16.06 26.16 0.94
N ASN A 9 16.05 25.06 0.19
CA ASN A 9 17.26 24.46 -0.34
C ASN A 9 17.10 24.13 -1.82
N THR A 10 17.94 24.76 -2.63
CA THR A 10 17.95 24.62 -4.10
C THR A 10 19.16 23.82 -4.57
N TRP A 11 20.31 24.01 -3.93
CA TRP A 11 21.60 23.48 -4.38
C TRP A 11 22.08 22.27 -3.60
N GLU A 12 21.72 22.20 -2.32
CA GLU A 12 22.18 21.16 -1.42
C GLU A 12 20.98 20.42 -0.83
N ASP A 13 21.12 19.12 -0.65
CA ASP A 13 20.13 18.29 0.01
C ASP A 13 20.35 18.31 1.53
N TYR A 14 19.26 18.26 2.30
CA TYR A 14 19.33 18.15 3.75
C TYR A 14 18.89 16.78 4.24
N VAL A 15 19.55 16.32 5.29
CA VAL A 15 19.20 15.09 6.00
C VAL A 15 18.87 15.44 7.44
N ILE A 16 17.67 15.04 7.87
CA ILE A 16 17.17 15.22 9.23
C ILE A 16 17.22 13.88 9.94
N SER A 17 17.90 13.85 11.09
CA SER A 17 18.08 12.65 11.91
C SER A 17 18.15 13.03 13.39
N GLY A 18 18.07 12.03 14.27
CA GLY A 18 18.04 12.21 15.72
C GLY A 18 16.63 12.11 16.29
N ASP A 19 16.39 12.79 17.41
CA ASP A 19 15.11 12.73 18.11
C ASP A 19 13.93 13.24 17.26
N ALA A 20 12.74 12.75 17.58
CA ALA A 20 11.50 13.15 16.92
C ALA A 20 11.23 14.66 17.06
N ILE A 21 10.81 15.29 15.96
CA ILE A 21 10.09 16.56 15.98
C ILE A 21 8.67 16.29 16.50
N ARG A 22 8.20 17.09 17.46
CA ARG A 22 6.94 16.89 18.19
C ARG A 22 6.16 18.18 18.38
N GLY A 23 4.92 18.10 18.85
CA GLY A 23 4.08 19.27 19.14
C GLY A 23 3.56 19.93 17.86
N TYR A 24 3.09 21.18 17.96
CA TYR A 24 2.47 21.89 16.83
C TYR A 24 3.49 22.49 15.83
N THR A 25 4.61 21.82 15.57
CA THR A 25 5.62 22.33 14.62
C THR A 25 5.07 22.27 13.19
N GLY A 26 4.99 23.42 12.51
CA GLY A 26 4.74 23.48 11.07
C GLY A 26 6.03 23.38 10.26
N LEU A 27 6.01 22.69 9.13
CA LEU A 27 7.15 22.52 8.22
C LEU A 27 6.80 23.10 6.86
N THR A 28 7.65 23.97 6.32
CA THR A 28 7.57 24.43 4.93
C THR A 28 8.82 24.01 4.17
N LYS A 29 8.64 23.41 2.99
CA LYS A 29 9.71 23.09 2.04
C LYS A 29 9.56 23.95 0.78
N ARG A 30 10.65 24.61 0.37
CA ARG A 30 10.82 25.39 -0.87
C ARG A 30 12.20 25.10 -1.47
N GLY A 31 12.42 25.55 -2.71
CA GLY A 31 13.62 25.25 -3.48
C GLY A 31 13.59 23.84 -4.08
N THR A 32 14.38 23.61 -5.11
CA THR A 32 14.32 22.37 -5.90
C THR A 32 15.04 21.17 -5.28
N GLY A 33 15.83 21.38 -4.23
CA GLY A 33 16.58 20.33 -3.54
C GLY A 33 15.69 19.40 -2.71
N THR A 34 16.32 18.41 -2.08
CA THR A 34 15.66 17.36 -1.30
C THR A 34 15.83 17.60 0.20
N VAL A 35 14.82 17.26 0.99
CA VAL A 35 14.94 17.08 2.44
C VAL A 35 14.54 15.66 2.80
N ARG A 36 15.46 14.91 3.41
CA ARG A 36 15.28 13.51 3.79
C ARG A 36 15.13 13.38 5.30
N PHE A 37 14.03 12.76 5.74
CA PHE A 37 13.76 12.45 7.14
C PHE A 37 14.10 11.00 7.44
N LEU A 38 15.17 10.80 8.20
CA LEU A 38 15.61 9.48 8.69
C LEU A 38 15.01 9.12 10.05
N ASN A 39 14.43 10.10 10.76
CA ASN A 39 13.81 9.89 12.06
C ASN A 39 12.28 9.82 11.96
N SER A 40 11.65 9.15 12.93
CA SER A 40 10.19 9.13 13.07
C SER A 40 9.71 10.35 13.85
N ASN A 41 8.82 11.15 13.25
CA ASN A 41 8.29 12.37 13.87
C ASN A 41 6.81 12.24 14.24
N THR A 42 6.39 13.07 15.19
CA THR A 42 5.01 13.08 15.72
C THR A 42 4.45 14.50 15.90
N TYR A 43 4.84 15.43 15.03
CA TYR A 43 4.33 16.80 15.09
C TYR A 43 2.95 16.90 14.44
N SER A 44 2.08 17.75 14.99
CA SER A 44 0.69 17.91 14.54
C SER A 44 0.49 19.10 13.59
N GLY A 45 1.51 19.94 13.43
CA GLY A 45 1.46 21.06 12.48
C GLY A 45 1.53 20.58 11.02
N PRO A 46 1.20 21.46 10.05
CA PRO A 46 1.18 21.09 8.65
C PRO A 46 2.59 20.94 8.08
N THR A 47 2.77 20.01 7.14
CA THR A 47 3.92 19.94 6.24
C THR A 47 3.49 20.46 4.87
N SER A 48 4.00 21.62 4.45
CA SER A 48 3.69 22.21 3.15
C SER A 48 4.91 22.13 2.24
N VAL A 49 4.82 21.28 1.21
CA VAL A 49 5.88 21.08 0.22
C VAL A 49 5.53 21.88 -1.03
N LEU A 50 6.12 23.07 -1.16
CA LEU A 50 5.80 23.98 -2.25
C LEU A 50 6.59 23.67 -3.52
N GLU A 51 7.84 23.22 -3.37
CA GLU A 51 8.75 22.84 -4.47
C GLU A 51 9.79 21.81 -3.98
N GLY A 52 10.37 21.08 -4.94
CA GLY A 52 11.43 20.10 -4.68
C GLY A 52 10.91 18.84 -3.98
N THR A 53 11.77 18.15 -3.24
CA THR A 53 11.44 16.81 -2.72
C THR A 53 11.49 16.75 -1.20
N VAL A 54 10.50 16.10 -0.59
CA VAL A 54 10.55 15.59 0.78
C VAL A 54 10.55 14.07 0.75
N GLU A 55 11.52 13.44 1.39
CA GLU A 55 11.62 11.98 1.50
C GLU A 55 11.41 11.54 2.96
N PHE A 56 10.33 10.80 3.21
CA PHE A 56 10.09 10.13 4.48
C PHE A 56 10.65 8.71 4.42
N VAL A 57 11.88 8.55 4.94
CA VAL A 57 12.53 7.24 5.01
C VAL A 57 11.98 6.43 6.17
N ALA A 58 11.84 7.07 7.34
CA ALA A 58 11.26 6.46 8.53
C ALA A 58 9.74 6.73 8.64
N PRO A 59 9.00 5.90 9.42
CA PRO A 59 7.57 6.11 9.62
C PRO A 59 7.28 7.45 10.29
N GLN A 60 6.30 8.19 9.78
CA GLN A 60 5.79 9.42 10.38
C GLN A 60 4.40 9.21 10.99
N ASN A 61 4.09 9.96 12.05
CA ASN A 61 2.73 10.12 12.58
C ASN A 61 2.42 11.61 12.76
N ILE A 62 2.18 12.29 11.66
CA ILE A 62 2.23 13.75 11.57
C ILE A 62 0.90 14.37 11.17
N GLY A 63 0.84 15.71 11.27
CA GLY A 63 -0.27 16.52 10.82
C GLY A 63 -0.53 16.46 9.31
N PRO A 64 -1.32 17.41 8.77
CA PRO A 64 -1.61 17.48 7.35
C PRO A 64 -0.34 17.58 6.49
N VAL A 65 -0.31 16.87 5.35
CA VAL A 65 0.72 16.99 4.32
C VAL A 65 0.10 17.61 3.08
N ASN A 66 0.64 18.74 2.63
CA ASN A 66 0.19 19.47 1.44
C ASN A 66 1.30 19.42 0.39
N VAL A 67 1.01 18.90 -0.80
CA VAL A 67 1.94 18.73 -1.91
C VAL A 67 1.46 19.58 -3.07
N TYR A 68 2.21 20.63 -3.42
CA TYR A 68 1.83 21.57 -4.47
C TYR A 68 2.50 21.22 -5.81
N ALA A 69 2.06 21.86 -6.89
CA ALA A 69 2.67 21.73 -8.21
C ALA A 69 4.18 21.99 -8.17
N GLY A 70 4.96 21.10 -8.78
CA GLY A 70 6.44 21.14 -8.75
C GLY A 70 7.07 20.53 -7.49
N ALA A 71 6.26 20.05 -6.54
CA ALA A 71 6.73 19.31 -5.37
C ALA A 71 6.55 17.79 -5.51
N THR A 72 7.43 17.05 -4.86
CA THR A 72 7.35 15.60 -4.70
C THR A 72 7.47 15.20 -3.22
N VAL A 73 6.61 14.30 -2.76
CA VAL A 73 6.77 13.56 -1.50
C VAL A 73 7.05 12.10 -1.82
N VAL A 74 8.15 11.57 -1.31
CA VAL A 74 8.52 10.16 -1.44
C VAL A 74 8.40 9.48 -0.08
N MET A 75 7.69 8.37 -0.04
CA MET A 75 7.48 7.55 1.16
C MET A 75 8.19 6.22 0.96
N GLN A 76 9.09 5.86 1.88
CA GLN A 76 9.86 4.60 1.81
C GLN A 76 9.48 3.61 2.93
N SER A 77 8.50 3.97 3.74
CA SER A 77 7.95 3.16 4.83
C SER A 77 6.52 3.61 5.11
N SER A 78 5.78 2.85 5.92
CA SER A 78 4.41 3.20 6.31
C SER A 78 4.32 4.61 6.92
N GLN A 79 3.28 5.34 6.53
CA GLN A 79 3.06 6.72 6.95
C GLN A 79 1.68 6.84 7.60
N ARG A 80 1.61 7.61 8.69
CA ARG A 80 0.35 8.10 9.25
C ARG A 80 0.30 9.61 9.13
N PHE A 81 -0.63 10.11 8.31
CA PHE A 81 -0.88 11.54 8.16
C PHE A 81 -2.26 11.88 8.69
N LYS A 82 -2.43 13.10 9.21
CA LYS A 82 -3.79 13.58 9.50
C LYS A 82 -4.61 13.70 8.20
N SER A 83 -3.99 14.24 7.16
CA SER A 83 -4.56 14.29 5.82
C SER A 83 -3.46 14.39 4.78
N LEU A 84 -3.74 13.98 3.54
CA LEU A 84 -2.89 14.18 2.37
C LEU A 84 -3.63 15.00 1.32
N ASN A 85 -3.13 16.21 1.06
CA ASN A 85 -3.69 17.14 0.08
C ASN A 85 -2.69 17.32 -1.07
N ILE A 86 -3.03 16.90 -2.27
CA ILE A 86 -2.18 16.99 -3.45
C ILE A 86 -2.83 17.94 -4.46
N ALA A 87 -2.20 19.07 -4.70
CA ALA A 87 -2.65 20.09 -5.65
C ALA A 87 -1.60 20.23 -6.76
N GLY A 88 -1.71 19.37 -7.79
CA GLY A 88 -0.77 19.28 -8.92
C GLY A 88 0.62 18.74 -8.61
N GLY A 89 0.87 18.34 -7.36
CA GLY A 89 2.11 17.68 -6.94
C GLY A 89 2.09 16.17 -7.11
N LEU A 90 3.19 15.51 -6.73
CA LEU A 90 3.32 14.06 -6.71
C LEU A 90 3.60 13.57 -5.29
N ALA A 91 2.77 12.68 -4.76
CA ALA A 91 3.13 11.85 -3.61
C ALA A 91 3.30 10.41 -4.11
N ARG A 92 4.34 9.71 -3.67
CA ARG A 92 4.56 8.32 -4.10
C ARG A 92 5.21 7.46 -3.05
N PHE A 93 4.90 6.18 -3.06
CA PHE A 93 5.74 5.18 -2.44
C PHE A 93 6.92 4.80 -3.33
N THR A 94 8.02 4.34 -2.71
CA THR A 94 8.98 3.48 -3.39
C THR A 94 8.47 2.06 -3.39
N SER A 95 8.63 1.33 -4.50
CA SER A 95 8.20 -0.06 -4.58
C SER A 95 8.85 -0.96 -3.51
N GLY A 96 8.11 -1.97 -3.06
CA GLY A 96 8.50 -2.88 -1.99
C GLY A 96 7.32 -3.63 -1.35
N GLY A 97 6.09 -3.16 -1.56
CA GLY A 97 4.86 -3.90 -1.34
C GLY A 97 4.50 -4.23 0.12
N ALA A 98 4.99 -3.45 1.08
CA ALA A 98 4.86 -3.72 2.51
C ALA A 98 4.41 -2.52 3.35
N SER A 99 4.29 -1.34 2.75
CA SER A 99 3.95 -0.10 3.44
C SER A 99 2.44 0.16 3.40
N VAL A 100 1.98 0.93 4.38
CA VAL A 100 0.61 1.43 4.46
C VAL A 100 0.63 2.95 4.61
N LEU A 101 -0.13 3.65 3.79
CA LEU A 101 -0.50 5.04 4.02
C LEU A 101 -1.83 5.09 4.79
N ASP A 102 -1.78 5.41 6.07
CA ASP A 102 -2.94 5.60 6.93
C ASP A 102 -3.23 7.11 7.03
N LEU A 103 -4.46 7.52 6.76
CA LEU A 103 -4.87 8.92 6.78
C LEU A 103 -6.34 9.09 7.16
N ASP A 104 -6.72 10.25 7.68
CA ASP A 104 -8.13 10.51 8.00
C ASP A 104 -8.88 11.11 6.79
N ALA A 105 -8.16 11.79 5.89
CA ALA A 105 -8.73 12.38 4.68
C ALA A 105 -7.69 12.53 3.57
N ILE A 106 -8.12 12.35 2.32
CA ILE A 106 -7.32 12.56 1.11
C ILE A 106 -8.02 13.54 0.20
N THR A 107 -7.27 14.40 -0.48
CA THR A 107 -7.77 15.28 -1.53
C THR A 107 -6.72 15.36 -2.63
N VAL A 108 -7.14 15.13 -3.87
CA VAL A 108 -6.27 15.21 -5.06
C VAL A 108 -6.97 16.09 -6.09
N ILE A 109 -6.32 17.19 -6.45
CA ILE A 109 -6.83 18.22 -7.37
C ILE A 109 -5.69 18.70 -8.29
N ASP A 110 -6.05 19.50 -9.30
CA ASP A 110 -5.11 20.16 -10.23
C ASP A 110 -4.11 19.18 -10.89
N ASP A 111 -4.61 18.01 -11.33
CA ASP A 111 -3.81 16.90 -11.89
C ASP A 111 -2.77 16.31 -10.92
N GLY A 112 -2.99 16.45 -9.61
CA GLY A 112 -2.18 15.80 -8.57
C GLY A 112 -2.18 14.27 -8.71
N VAL A 113 -1.09 13.65 -8.25
CA VAL A 113 -0.91 12.20 -8.32
C VAL A 113 -0.49 11.65 -6.96
N LEU A 114 -1.21 10.65 -6.49
CA LEU A 114 -0.74 9.70 -5.48
C LEU A 114 -0.38 8.38 -6.18
N ASP A 115 0.89 8.01 -6.22
CA ASP A 115 1.33 6.70 -6.70
C ASP A 115 1.56 5.74 -5.52
N LEU A 116 0.67 4.76 -5.37
CA LEU A 116 0.77 3.74 -4.33
C LEU A 116 1.79 2.63 -4.66
N ALA A 117 2.35 2.60 -5.88
CA ALA A 117 3.18 1.48 -6.33
C ALA A 117 2.50 0.13 -6.01
N ASP A 118 3.12 -0.73 -5.20
CA ASP A 118 2.61 -2.02 -4.73
C ASP A 118 2.14 -2.01 -3.25
N ASP A 119 1.95 -0.83 -2.67
CA ASP A 119 1.57 -0.63 -1.26
C ASP A 119 0.05 -0.48 -1.06
N ALA A 120 -0.36 -0.19 0.18
CA ALA A 120 -1.76 -0.07 0.57
C ALA A 120 -2.08 1.30 1.20
N MET A 121 -3.37 1.67 1.21
CA MET A 121 -3.87 2.89 1.85
C MET A 121 -5.10 2.60 2.70
N ILE A 122 -5.22 3.29 3.84
CA ILE A 122 -6.39 3.30 4.71
C ILE A 122 -6.87 4.75 4.85
N VAL A 123 -8.15 4.99 4.57
CA VAL A 123 -8.81 6.28 4.79
C VAL A 123 -9.83 6.15 5.92
N ARG A 124 -9.53 6.73 7.08
CA ARG A 124 -10.35 6.70 8.31
C ARG A 124 -11.42 7.77 8.31
N SER A 125 -12.38 7.63 7.41
CA SER A 125 -13.47 8.58 7.24
C SER A 125 -14.50 8.56 8.38
N GLY A 126 -14.58 7.44 9.11
CA GLY A 126 -15.64 7.17 10.08
C GLY A 126 -16.95 6.78 9.39
N SER A 127 -17.78 6.00 10.08
CA SER A 127 -18.98 5.36 9.49
C SER A 127 -19.95 6.34 8.81
N ALA A 128 -20.08 7.57 9.32
CA ALA A 128 -20.98 8.57 8.75
C ALA A 128 -20.54 9.13 7.38
N ALA A 129 -19.24 9.09 7.06
CA ALA A 129 -18.71 9.60 5.80
C ALA A 129 -18.27 8.50 4.83
N ALA A 130 -18.21 7.24 5.29
CA ALA A 130 -17.53 6.16 4.60
C ALA A 130 -18.05 5.87 3.18
N GLY A 131 -19.37 5.91 2.96
CA GLY A 131 -19.93 5.74 1.62
C GLY A 131 -19.54 6.84 0.63
N ARG A 132 -19.43 8.10 1.10
CA ARG A 132 -18.97 9.22 0.26
C ARG A 132 -17.49 9.09 -0.05
N THR A 133 -16.69 8.79 0.98
CA THR A 133 -15.25 8.60 0.83
C THR A 133 -14.93 7.41 -0.08
N LEU A 134 -15.72 6.34 -0.04
CA LEU A 134 -15.60 5.21 -0.97
C LEU A 134 -15.71 5.71 -2.42
N SER A 135 -16.81 6.38 -2.77
CA SER A 135 -17.02 6.88 -4.13
C SER A 135 -15.96 7.89 -4.57
N GLU A 136 -15.50 8.75 -3.66
CA GLU A 136 -14.41 9.71 -3.95
C GLU A 136 -13.09 8.99 -4.25
N VAL A 137 -12.72 7.99 -3.45
CA VAL A 137 -11.48 7.22 -3.65
C VAL A 137 -11.55 6.34 -4.90
N GLU A 138 -12.69 5.68 -5.15
CA GLU A 138 -12.91 4.90 -6.37
C GLU A 138 -12.82 5.79 -7.62
N ALA A 139 -13.40 6.99 -7.60
CA ALA A 139 -13.28 7.93 -8.70
C ALA A 139 -11.82 8.34 -8.96
N LEU A 140 -11.03 8.59 -7.91
CA LEU A 140 -9.61 8.91 -8.04
C LEU A 140 -8.79 7.76 -8.61
N VAL A 141 -9.11 6.50 -8.25
CA VAL A 141 -8.47 5.31 -8.83
C VAL A 141 -8.90 5.11 -10.28
N ALA A 142 -10.20 5.25 -10.58
CA ALA A 142 -10.75 5.14 -11.93
C ALA A 142 -10.13 6.15 -12.90
N MET A 143 -9.94 7.40 -12.47
CA MET A 143 -9.27 8.44 -13.27
C MET A 143 -7.87 8.05 -13.71
N ALA A 144 -7.07 7.45 -12.82
CA ALA A 144 -5.72 7.01 -13.13
C ALA A 144 -5.74 5.71 -13.95
N ARG A 145 -6.54 4.72 -13.54
CA ARG A 145 -6.64 3.41 -14.17
C ARG A 145 -7.19 3.49 -15.60
N ASN A 146 -8.20 4.30 -15.85
CA ASN A 146 -8.90 4.37 -17.15
C ASN A 146 -8.50 5.62 -17.94
N ALA A 147 -7.30 6.14 -17.68
CA ALA A 147 -6.81 7.34 -18.34
C ALA A 147 -6.70 7.15 -19.86
N PRO A 148 -7.01 8.19 -20.68
CA PRO A 148 -6.91 8.10 -22.14
C PRO A 148 -5.50 7.77 -22.67
N GLY A 149 -4.46 8.05 -21.88
CA GLY A 149 -3.07 7.72 -22.20
C GLY A 149 -2.68 6.26 -21.97
N GLY A 150 -3.61 5.43 -21.49
CA GLY A 150 -3.37 4.05 -21.08
C GLY A 150 -3.56 3.86 -19.58
N ARG A 151 -3.57 2.60 -19.15
CA ARG A 151 -3.81 2.29 -17.74
C ARG A 151 -2.73 2.89 -16.85
N TRP A 152 -3.15 3.53 -15.77
CA TRP A 152 -2.30 4.10 -14.72
C TRP A 152 -1.49 5.33 -15.13
N THR A 153 -1.81 5.99 -16.25
CA THR A 153 -1.09 7.18 -16.72
C THR A 153 -1.74 8.51 -16.33
N GLY A 154 -2.93 8.49 -15.72
CA GLY A 154 -3.71 9.69 -15.39
C GLY A 154 -3.49 10.23 -13.98
N PRO A 155 -4.06 11.42 -13.68
CA PRO A 155 -4.07 11.98 -12.32
C PRO A 155 -4.96 11.16 -11.37
N GLY A 156 -4.91 11.47 -10.08
CA GLY A 156 -5.66 10.76 -9.04
C GLY A 156 -4.79 9.78 -8.26
N ILE A 157 -5.31 8.59 -7.98
CA ILE A 157 -4.59 7.54 -7.24
C ILE A 157 -4.16 6.46 -8.23
N THR A 158 -2.87 6.40 -8.52
CA THR A 158 -2.27 5.48 -9.48
C THR A 158 -1.43 4.39 -8.81
N SER A 159 -0.98 3.42 -9.60
CA SER A 159 -0.02 2.39 -9.22
C SER A 159 0.97 2.16 -10.35
N SER A 160 2.21 2.60 -10.14
CA SER A 160 3.32 2.31 -11.06
C SER A 160 3.66 0.82 -11.13
N ALA A 161 3.39 0.05 -10.08
CA ALA A 161 3.54 -1.41 -10.09
C ALA A 161 2.49 -2.09 -10.99
N ALA A 162 1.22 -1.66 -10.91
CA ALA A 162 0.16 -2.16 -11.78
C ALA A 162 0.38 -1.72 -13.24
N ALA A 163 0.92 -0.52 -13.47
CA ALA A 163 1.31 -0.05 -14.80
C ALA A 163 2.41 -0.94 -15.43
N ALA A 164 3.31 -1.44 -14.60
CA ALA A 164 4.41 -2.30 -15.01
C ALA A 164 4.04 -3.79 -15.12
N ASP A 165 2.81 -4.18 -14.76
CA ASP A 165 2.36 -5.55 -14.86
C ASP A 165 2.21 -5.98 -16.33
N PRO A 166 3.03 -6.93 -16.83
CA PRO A 166 2.98 -7.36 -18.22
C PRO A 166 1.68 -8.08 -18.60
N ARG A 167 0.92 -8.58 -17.63
CA ARG A 167 -0.37 -9.27 -17.84
C ARG A 167 -1.57 -8.33 -17.67
N GLY A 168 -1.37 -7.15 -17.08
CA GLY A 168 -2.43 -6.19 -16.77
C GLY A 168 -3.50 -6.74 -15.80
N LEU A 169 -3.17 -7.74 -14.98
CA LEU A 169 -4.09 -8.36 -14.02
C LEU A 169 -3.96 -7.77 -12.62
N MET A 170 -2.87 -7.09 -12.31
CA MET A 170 -2.69 -6.35 -11.08
C MET A 170 -3.32 -4.96 -11.17
N THR A 171 -3.82 -4.48 -10.04
CA THR A 171 -4.55 -3.21 -9.92
C THR A 171 -4.55 -2.71 -8.49
N LEU A 172 -5.10 -1.52 -8.28
CA LEU A 172 -5.59 -1.10 -6.98
C LEU A 172 -7.05 -1.53 -6.85
N GLY A 173 -7.37 -2.33 -5.84
CA GLY A 173 -8.74 -2.59 -5.39
C GLY A 173 -9.11 -1.62 -4.27
N VAL A 174 -10.36 -1.18 -4.22
CA VAL A 174 -10.87 -0.21 -3.25
C VAL A 174 -12.10 -0.80 -2.58
N MET A 175 -12.21 -0.77 -1.26
CA MET A 175 -13.44 -1.22 -0.60
C MET A 175 -13.75 -0.42 0.65
N LEU A 176 -15.04 -0.31 0.97
CA LEU A 176 -15.46 0.01 2.33
C LEU A 176 -15.25 -1.23 3.21
N ASN A 177 -14.59 -1.05 4.35
CA ASN A 177 -14.31 -2.12 5.31
C ASN A 177 -15.55 -2.54 6.12
N ASP A 178 -16.76 -2.53 5.58
CA ASP A 178 -17.97 -2.89 6.32
C ASP A 178 -18.59 -4.16 5.71
N ASP A 179 -18.87 -5.19 6.51
CA ASP A 179 -19.52 -6.42 6.05
C ASP A 179 -21.03 -6.28 5.77
N GLY A 180 -21.58 -5.07 5.87
CA GLY A 180 -22.99 -4.75 5.73
C GLY A 180 -23.77 -4.84 7.05
N THR A 181 -23.10 -5.24 8.13
CA THR A 181 -23.65 -5.30 9.50
C THR A 181 -23.03 -4.26 10.43
N GLY A 182 -22.16 -3.39 9.91
CA GLY A 182 -21.41 -2.42 10.69
C GLY A 182 -20.14 -3.00 11.32
N ARG A 183 -19.69 -4.19 10.89
CA ARG A 183 -18.47 -4.84 11.38
C ARG A 183 -17.37 -4.77 10.33
N PRO A 184 -16.10 -4.67 10.77
CA PRO A 184 -14.98 -4.68 9.85
C PRO A 184 -14.88 -6.03 9.11
N VAL A 185 -14.60 -5.98 7.81
CA VAL A 185 -14.20 -7.19 7.07
C VAL A 185 -12.78 -7.60 7.47
N HIS A 186 -11.90 -6.60 7.53
CA HIS A 186 -10.54 -6.71 8.04
C HIS A 186 -10.44 -5.93 9.35
N GLU A 187 -10.41 -6.63 10.48
CA GLU A 187 -10.11 -6.00 11.78
C GLU A 187 -8.69 -5.40 11.78
N VAL A 188 -7.76 -6.10 11.13
CA VAL A 188 -6.38 -5.67 10.93
C VAL A 188 -6.07 -5.77 9.45
N PHE A 189 -5.82 -4.63 8.82
CA PHE A 189 -5.48 -4.54 7.41
C PHE A 189 -4.00 -4.21 7.26
N ARG A 190 -3.24 -5.13 6.65
CA ARG A 190 -1.78 -4.97 6.41
C ARG A 190 -1.00 -4.60 7.69
N GLY A 191 -1.40 -5.15 8.83
CA GLY A 191 -0.77 -4.91 10.14
C GLY A 191 -1.23 -3.64 10.86
N VAL A 192 -2.25 -2.95 10.36
CA VAL A 192 -2.83 -1.74 10.96
C VAL A 192 -4.31 -1.98 11.29
N ASP A 193 -4.73 -1.62 12.50
CA ASP A 193 -6.14 -1.74 12.91
C ASP A 193 -7.05 -0.89 12.02
N ALA A 194 -8.11 -1.49 11.49
CA ALA A 194 -9.08 -0.83 10.61
C ALA A 194 -10.51 -1.13 11.09
N ASP A 195 -11.28 -0.08 11.35
CA ASP A 195 -12.70 -0.21 11.70
C ASP A 195 -13.60 -0.24 10.45
N ALA A 196 -14.90 -0.45 10.65
CA ALA A 196 -15.87 -0.51 9.56
C ALA A 196 -16.06 0.82 8.80
N GLY A 197 -15.64 1.95 9.39
CA GLY A 197 -15.69 3.27 8.77
C GLY A 197 -14.45 3.60 7.92
N CYS A 198 -13.56 2.63 7.73
CA CYS A 198 -12.36 2.78 6.91
C CYS A 198 -12.63 2.40 5.45
N VAL A 199 -12.11 3.19 4.52
CA VAL A 199 -11.97 2.80 3.11
C VAL A 199 -10.56 2.27 2.91
N LEU A 200 -10.45 1.07 2.35
CA LEU A 200 -9.19 0.36 2.12
C LEU A 200 -8.85 0.40 0.64
N VAL A 201 -7.58 0.60 0.33
CA VAL A 201 -7.03 0.47 -1.02
C VAL A 201 -5.84 -0.47 -0.98
N MET A 202 -5.77 -1.42 -1.90
CA MET A 202 -4.67 -2.38 -1.96
C MET A 202 -4.23 -2.64 -3.39
N TYR A 203 -2.92 -2.68 -3.61
CA TYR A 203 -2.38 -3.38 -4.76
C TYR A 203 -2.70 -4.89 -4.69
N THR A 204 -3.54 -5.37 -5.60
CA THR A 204 -4.05 -6.74 -5.62
C THR A 204 -4.39 -7.21 -7.04
N LEU A 205 -4.85 -8.45 -7.18
CA LEU A 205 -5.38 -9.02 -8.42
C LEU A 205 -6.77 -8.43 -8.75
N ALA A 206 -7.02 -8.14 -10.02
CA ALA A 206 -8.34 -7.77 -10.53
C ALA A 206 -9.30 -8.93 -10.34
N GLY A 207 -10.19 -8.84 -9.36
CA GLY A 207 -11.04 -9.95 -8.93
C GLY A 207 -11.03 -10.21 -7.42
N ASP A 208 -10.04 -9.72 -6.69
CA ASP A 208 -9.99 -9.82 -5.22
C ASP A 208 -10.94 -8.79 -4.61
N ALA A 209 -12.24 -9.11 -4.59
CA ALA A 209 -13.34 -8.22 -4.23
C ALA A 209 -13.32 -7.89 -2.73
N ASP A 210 -12.63 -8.69 -1.92
CA ASP A 210 -12.54 -8.50 -0.49
C ASP A 210 -11.17 -8.09 0.03
N LEU A 211 -10.19 -7.89 -0.86
CA LEU A 211 -8.82 -7.51 -0.51
C LEU A 211 -8.14 -8.52 0.44
N SER A 212 -8.50 -9.79 0.35
CA SER A 212 -7.83 -10.87 1.11
C SER A 212 -6.46 -11.23 0.53
N GLY A 213 -6.16 -10.79 -0.69
CA GLY A 213 -4.95 -11.12 -1.43
C GLY A 213 -5.06 -12.41 -2.22
N VAL A 214 -6.23 -13.04 -2.26
CA VAL A 214 -6.53 -14.21 -3.08
C VAL A 214 -7.88 -14.08 -3.75
N ILE A 215 -8.01 -14.58 -4.97
CA ILE A 215 -9.28 -14.77 -5.64
C ILE A 215 -9.80 -16.17 -5.30
N ASP A 216 -10.99 -16.25 -4.71
CA ASP A 216 -11.66 -17.51 -4.40
C ASP A 216 -13.18 -17.48 -4.69
N ALA A 217 -13.90 -18.49 -4.21
CA ALA A 217 -15.34 -18.60 -4.47
C ALA A 217 -16.14 -17.42 -3.90
N ALA A 218 -15.69 -16.80 -2.79
CA ALA A 218 -16.35 -15.66 -2.19
C ALA A 218 -16.36 -14.44 -3.14
N ASP A 219 -15.29 -14.24 -3.91
CA ASP A 219 -15.22 -13.17 -4.91
C ASP A 219 -16.18 -13.41 -6.08
N TYR A 220 -16.25 -14.64 -6.56
CA TYR A 220 -17.21 -15.02 -7.60
C TYR A 220 -18.67 -14.83 -7.15
N PHE A 221 -18.99 -15.20 -5.91
CA PHE A 221 -20.33 -14.93 -5.37
C PHE A 221 -20.66 -13.44 -5.32
N ARG A 222 -19.66 -12.58 -5.08
CA ARG A 222 -19.86 -11.12 -5.02
C ARG A 222 -20.13 -10.53 -6.39
N ILE A 223 -19.33 -10.84 -7.40
CA ILE A 223 -19.57 -10.33 -8.77
C ILE A 223 -20.91 -10.81 -9.32
N ASP A 224 -21.28 -12.07 -9.08
CA ASP A 224 -22.59 -12.59 -9.49
C ASP A 224 -23.75 -11.86 -8.80
N GLN A 225 -23.61 -11.59 -7.49
CA GLN A 225 -24.61 -10.81 -6.76
C GLN A 225 -24.66 -9.35 -7.26
N GLY A 226 -23.51 -8.72 -7.47
CA GLY A 226 -23.40 -7.36 -7.95
C GLY A 226 -24.01 -7.18 -9.34
N TYR A 227 -23.74 -8.11 -10.26
CA TYR A 227 -24.40 -8.13 -11.57
C TYR A 227 -25.92 -8.15 -11.46
N LEU A 228 -26.46 -9.02 -10.59
CA LEU A 228 -27.91 -9.14 -10.39
C LEU A 228 -28.53 -7.92 -9.71
N SER A 229 -27.81 -7.25 -8.80
CA SER A 229 -28.30 -6.07 -8.09
C SER A 229 -27.99 -4.73 -8.77
N GLY A 230 -27.22 -4.74 -9.86
CA GLY A 230 -26.71 -3.52 -10.49
C GLY A 230 -25.71 -2.77 -9.62
N GLY A 231 -24.88 -3.53 -8.88
CA GLY A 231 -23.73 -3.05 -8.12
C GLY A 231 -22.71 -2.38 -9.02
N ARG A 232 -21.90 -1.49 -8.43
CA ARG A 232 -20.96 -0.62 -9.16
C ARG A 232 -19.70 -0.29 -8.37
N HIS A 233 -19.61 -0.81 -7.16
CA HIS A 233 -18.39 -0.69 -6.38
C HIS A 233 -17.50 -1.88 -6.71
N TRP A 234 -16.19 -1.71 -6.51
CA TRP A 234 -15.21 -2.79 -6.68
C TRP A 234 -15.63 -4.08 -5.96
N ARG A 235 -16.15 -3.94 -4.73
CA ARG A 235 -16.60 -5.07 -3.91
C ARG A 235 -17.80 -5.82 -4.47
N ASP A 236 -18.59 -5.15 -5.32
CA ASP A 236 -19.71 -5.74 -6.04
C ASP A 236 -19.27 -6.37 -7.37
N GLY A 237 -18.00 -6.20 -7.78
CA GLY A 237 -17.43 -6.81 -8.96
C GLY A 237 -17.09 -5.87 -10.12
N ASP A 238 -17.19 -4.55 -9.95
CA ASP A 238 -16.68 -3.56 -10.94
C ASP A 238 -15.16 -3.44 -10.79
N PHE A 239 -14.43 -4.41 -11.36
CA PHE A 239 -12.98 -4.56 -11.22
C PHE A 239 -12.19 -3.68 -12.20
N ASP A 240 -12.87 -3.09 -13.17
CA ASP A 240 -12.27 -2.13 -14.08
C ASP A 240 -12.64 -0.66 -13.82
N TYR A 241 -13.54 -0.40 -12.87
CA TYR A 241 -14.07 0.92 -12.52
C TYR A 241 -14.78 1.61 -13.70
N SER A 242 -15.49 0.83 -14.52
CA SER A 242 -16.31 1.33 -15.63
C SER A 242 -17.65 1.91 -15.16
N GLY A 243 -18.07 1.61 -13.93
CA GLY A 243 -19.34 2.02 -13.34
C GLY A 243 -20.47 1.01 -13.55
N ALA A 244 -20.16 -0.20 -14.01
CA ALA A 244 -21.07 -1.32 -14.18
C ALA A 244 -20.33 -2.65 -13.97
N VAL A 245 -21.05 -3.68 -13.51
CA VAL A 245 -20.56 -5.06 -13.56
C VAL A 245 -20.96 -5.66 -14.89
N ASP A 246 -20.00 -6.02 -15.74
CA ASP A 246 -20.28 -6.64 -17.03
C ASP A 246 -19.25 -7.70 -17.47
N ALA A 247 -19.27 -8.06 -18.75
CA ALA A 247 -18.43 -9.13 -19.29
C ALA A 247 -16.92 -8.82 -19.19
N ASP A 248 -16.53 -7.55 -19.16
CA ASP A 248 -15.12 -7.15 -19.02
C ASP A 248 -14.61 -7.43 -17.60
N ASP A 249 -15.46 -7.28 -16.58
CA ASP A 249 -15.15 -7.66 -15.19
C ASP A 249 -15.01 -9.17 -15.01
N TYR A 250 -15.93 -9.94 -15.60
CA TYR A 250 -15.85 -11.40 -15.60
C TYR A 250 -14.56 -11.89 -16.27
N TYR A 251 -14.16 -11.24 -17.37
CA TYR A 251 -12.89 -11.55 -18.02
C TYR A 251 -11.68 -11.27 -17.10
N LEU A 252 -11.70 -10.15 -16.35
CA LEU A 252 -10.62 -9.82 -15.43
C LEU A 252 -10.47 -10.84 -14.30
N ILE A 253 -11.56 -11.17 -13.59
CA ILE A 253 -11.50 -12.13 -12.48
C ILE A 253 -11.11 -13.53 -12.96
N ASP A 254 -11.63 -14.00 -14.10
CA ASP A 254 -11.28 -15.30 -14.66
C ASP A 254 -9.80 -15.38 -15.06
N ALA A 255 -9.29 -14.34 -15.74
CA ALA A 255 -7.89 -14.27 -16.15
C ALA A 255 -6.96 -14.20 -14.93
N ALA A 256 -7.33 -13.42 -13.91
CA ALA A 256 -6.59 -13.28 -12.68
C ALA A 256 -6.61 -14.57 -11.82
N PHE A 257 -7.75 -15.25 -11.71
CA PHE A 257 -7.87 -16.53 -11.00
C PHE A 257 -6.98 -17.60 -11.65
N LEU A 258 -7.01 -17.74 -12.98
CA LEU A 258 -6.14 -18.66 -13.70
C LEU A 258 -4.65 -18.31 -13.50
N ALA A 259 -4.32 -17.01 -13.52
CA ALA A 259 -2.96 -16.54 -13.23
C ALA A 259 -2.52 -16.92 -11.81
N GLN A 260 -3.39 -16.72 -10.83
CA GLN A 260 -3.13 -17.04 -9.43
C GLN A 260 -2.83 -18.53 -9.23
N GLN A 261 -3.58 -19.42 -9.89
CA GLN A 261 -3.30 -20.86 -9.85
C GLN A 261 -1.90 -21.21 -10.36
N ALA A 262 -1.40 -20.42 -11.32
CA ALA A 262 -0.02 -20.51 -11.82
C ALA A 262 1.02 -19.82 -10.90
N GLY A 263 0.63 -19.36 -9.71
CA GLY A 263 1.50 -18.70 -8.74
C GLY A 263 1.68 -17.20 -8.94
N TYR A 264 0.91 -16.59 -9.86
CA TYR A 264 0.94 -15.15 -10.10
C TYR A 264 0.37 -14.36 -8.91
N GLY A 265 0.84 -13.12 -8.69
CA GLY A 265 0.33 -12.24 -7.63
C GLY A 265 0.74 -12.61 -6.19
N LYS A 266 1.48 -13.71 -5.98
CA LYS A 266 2.02 -14.04 -4.66
C LYS A 266 3.15 -13.08 -4.30
N SER A 267 2.93 -12.29 -3.25
CA SER A 267 4.03 -11.56 -2.60
C SER A 267 5.03 -12.58 -2.04
N ALA A 268 6.30 -12.46 -2.42
CA ALA A 268 7.36 -13.34 -1.95
C ALA A 268 7.68 -13.03 -0.48
N ALA A 269 6.92 -13.59 0.45
CA ALA A 269 7.44 -13.76 1.80
C ALA A 269 8.59 -14.78 1.73
N PRO A 270 9.80 -14.49 2.26
CA PRO A 270 10.79 -15.53 2.45
C PRO A 270 10.16 -16.55 3.39
N ILE A 271 9.87 -17.74 2.86
CA ILE A 271 9.65 -18.93 3.69
C ILE A 271 10.91 -18.98 4.58
N PRO A 272 10.80 -18.94 5.91
CA PRO A 272 11.93 -19.30 6.75
C PRO A 272 12.28 -20.71 6.31
N GLU A 273 13.44 -20.87 5.66
CA GLU A 273 13.91 -22.20 5.28
C GLU A 273 13.71 -23.06 6.52
N PRO A 274 13.00 -24.21 6.43
CA PRO A 274 13.02 -25.14 7.53
C PRO A 274 14.50 -25.32 7.81
N SER A 275 14.91 -24.96 9.01
CA SER A 275 16.18 -25.39 9.54
C SER A 275 16.06 -26.90 9.53
N CYS A 276 16.45 -27.51 8.42
CA CYS A 276 16.84 -28.89 8.31
C CYS A 276 18.10 -28.97 9.15
N LEU A 277 17.86 -28.96 10.46
CA LEU A 277 18.75 -29.31 11.53
C LEU A 277 19.62 -30.44 11.03
N LEU A 278 20.89 -30.08 10.78
CA LEU A 278 22.00 -31.01 10.63
C LEU A 278 21.98 -31.99 11.82
N TRP A 279 21.36 -33.14 11.62
CA TRP A 279 21.56 -34.32 12.46
C TRP A 279 21.91 -35.50 11.56
N ALA A 280 23.18 -35.54 11.15
CA ALA A 280 23.80 -36.76 10.66
C ALA A 280 25.31 -36.74 10.94
N ALA A 281 25.68 -36.73 12.23
CA ALA A 281 26.98 -37.19 12.67
C ALA A 281 26.78 -38.22 13.79
N MET A 282 26.51 -39.47 13.41
CA MET A 282 26.71 -40.65 14.25
C MET A 282 26.72 -41.93 13.37
N ALA A 283 27.86 -42.20 12.77
CA ALA A 283 28.28 -43.53 12.32
C ALA A 283 29.82 -43.53 12.30
N GLY A 284 30.58 -44.41 12.95
CA GLY A 284 30.26 -45.39 13.98
C GLY A 284 31.57 -45.72 14.71
N ALA A 285 31.54 -45.72 16.03
CA ALA A 285 32.65 -46.11 16.88
C ALA A 285 32.26 -47.33 17.73
N VAL A 286 32.05 -48.48 17.10
CA VAL A 286 32.04 -49.77 17.79
C VAL A 286 32.59 -50.87 16.86
N ALA A 287 33.91 -50.93 16.73
CA ALA A 287 34.61 -52.15 16.34
C ALA A 287 35.86 -52.29 17.21
N GLY A 288 35.63 -52.61 18.48
CA GLY A 288 36.71 -52.85 19.42
C GLY A 288 36.20 -53.62 20.61
N ARG A 289 36.23 -54.96 20.53
CA ARG A 289 36.50 -55.88 21.65
C ARG A 289 36.29 -57.35 21.25
N ARG A 290 37.38 -58.05 20.91
CA ARG A 290 37.76 -59.42 21.35
C ARG A 290 39.25 -59.58 20.99
N ARG A 291 40.21 -60.05 21.79
CA ARG A 291 40.43 -60.45 23.20
C ARG A 291 41.98 -60.69 23.29
N PRO A 292 42.67 -60.56 24.45
CA PRO A 292 44.13 -60.67 24.51
C PRO A 292 44.66 -62.07 24.91
N ARG A 293 45.89 -62.39 24.47
CA ARG A 293 46.95 -63.32 24.99
C ARG A 293 47.65 -64.03 23.81
N ARG A 294 48.97 -64.26 23.76
CA ARG A 294 50.04 -64.33 24.78
C ARG A 294 51.42 -64.26 24.08
N SER A 295 52.42 -63.88 24.88
CA SER A 295 53.89 -63.78 24.71
C SER A 295 54.66 -64.91 23.99
N GLY A 296 55.85 -64.56 23.47
CA GLY A 296 57.00 -65.49 23.40
C GLY A 296 58.15 -65.01 22.50
N SER A 297 59.27 -64.64 23.13
CA SER A 297 60.69 -64.53 22.68
C SER A 297 61.01 -64.27 21.21
#